data_AF-A0A3S4TVG6-F1
#
_entry.id   AF-A0A3S4TVG6-F1
#
_cell.length_a   1.000
_cell.length_b   1.000
_cell.length_c   1.000
_cell.angle_alpha   90.00
_cell.angle_beta   90.00
_cell.angle_gamma   90.00
#
_symmetry.space_group_name_H-M   'P 1'
#
loop_
_entity.id
_entity.type
_entity.pdbx_description
1 polymer ?
#
loop_
_entity_poly.entity_id
_entity_poly.type
_entity_poly.pdbx_seq_one_letter_code
_entity_poly.pdbx_strand_id
1 'polypeptide(L)'
;CVDPVGTGYSREAPGHEGKEFWSVDADASSVGAFIRLYLAQNGRTGSPLFLAGESYGGFRAALLARTLQEDVGLSPSGIVLISPALEFMLVRPDQFDQLHWALELPSLAATRLKGDGVSGDALRDRLAEVEHYALGDYLTALNSGLEQGGKLASGRVSELTGLPLELVQRNFARIPTGLFAKEFQRATGKVLSPYDATIGTADIAPQSPRDAGPDPVLDRSVPVLTSAFVAYVRDELNYRTDISYRLLNGEVTRNWDYGTSGQGYAGVMNDLQRARSLNPALGVVIVNGYTDLVTPYLASRYLVNQLPSLSDAKPIRLDVVEGGHMMYLRPDGRRALKDAASELYQATQ
;
A
#
# COMPACT_ATOMS: atom_id res chain seq x y z
N CYS A 1 15.63 4.53 8.89
CA CYS A 1 15.07 3.34 8.22
C CYS A 1 15.61 2.10 8.92
N VAL A 2 14.82 1.04 8.98
CA VAL A 2 15.20 -0.25 9.60
C VAL A 2 14.99 -1.32 8.53
N ASP A 3 16.03 -2.07 8.19
CA ASP A 3 15.94 -3.20 7.27
C ASP A 3 15.63 -4.47 8.09
N PRO A 4 14.46 -5.12 7.92
CA PRO A 4 14.19 -6.43 8.52
C PRO A 4 15.20 -7.50 8.09
N VAL A 5 15.28 -8.58 8.85
CA VAL A 5 16.23 -9.68 8.60
C VAL A 5 16.05 -10.27 7.19
N GLY A 6 17.12 -10.28 6.40
CA GLY A 6 17.13 -10.75 5.02
C GLY A 6 16.92 -9.64 3.97
N THR A 7 16.64 -8.41 4.38
CA THR A 7 16.52 -7.22 3.50
C THR A 7 17.69 -6.26 3.70
N GLY A 8 17.94 -5.40 2.72
CA GLY A 8 19.04 -4.45 2.71
C GLY A 8 20.38 -5.06 3.11
N TYR A 9 21.02 -4.53 4.15
CA TYR A 9 22.24 -5.12 4.75
C TYR A 9 21.97 -6.07 5.92
N SER A 10 20.74 -6.14 6.43
CA SER A 10 20.39 -7.01 7.55
C SER A 10 20.45 -8.49 7.15
N ARG A 11 21.07 -9.29 8.01
CA ARG A 11 21.21 -10.75 7.88
C ARG A 11 20.90 -11.41 9.20
N GLU A 12 20.52 -12.67 9.13
CA GLU A 12 20.38 -13.56 10.26
C GLU A 12 21.71 -13.72 11.01
N ALA A 13 21.62 -13.97 12.32
CA ALA A 13 22.80 -14.21 13.14
C ALA A 13 23.42 -15.58 12.79
N PRO A 14 24.73 -15.78 13.03
CA PRO A 14 25.38 -17.07 12.81
C PRO A 14 24.64 -18.22 13.52
N GLY A 15 24.34 -19.29 12.78
CA GLY A 15 23.61 -20.45 13.30
C GLY A 15 22.09 -20.36 13.21
N HIS A 16 21.53 -19.26 12.71
CA HIS A 16 20.11 -19.10 12.43
C HIS A 16 19.83 -19.12 10.93
N GLU A 17 18.61 -19.48 10.55
CA GLU A 17 18.11 -19.40 9.18
C GLU A 17 17.18 -18.20 8.99
N GLY A 18 17.24 -17.55 7.82
CA GLY A 18 16.39 -16.40 7.51
C GLY A 18 14.90 -16.67 7.70
N LYS A 19 14.43 -17.88 7.37
CA LYS A 19 13.02 -18.30 7.51
C LYS A 19 12.47 -18.20 8.93
N GLU A 20 13.33 -18.24 9.95
CA GLU A 20 12.94 -18.06 11.36
C GLU A 20 12.37 -16.65 11.63
N PHE A 21 12.68 -15.68 10.75
CA PHE A 21 12.28 -14.29 10.87
C PHE A 21 11.21 -13.88 9.84
N TRP A 22 10.86 -14.75 8.90
CA TRP A 22 9.99 -14.42 7.76
C TRP A 22 8.53 -14.77 8.02
N SER A 23 8.02 -14.33 9.16
CA SER A 23 6.61 -14.37 9.50
C SER A 23 6.15 -13.04 10.07
N VAL A 24 4.84 -12.78 10.00
CA VAL A 24 4.23 -11.57 10.59
C VAL A 24 4.67 -11.34 12.04
N ASP A 25 4.57 -12.39 12.88
CA ASP A 25 4.88 -12.28 14.30
C ASP A 25 6.39 -12.17 14.58
N ALA A 26 7.22 -12.93 13.87
CA ALA A 26 8.67 -12.91 14.06
C ALA A 26 9.27 -11.56 13.59
N ASP A 27 8.72 -11.00 12.51
CA ASP A 27 9.07 -9.67 12.02
C ASP A 27 8.70 -8.57 13.02
N ALA A 28 7.46 -8.55 13.51
CA ALA A 28 7.03 -7.58 14.51
C ALA A 28 7.86 -7.69 15.81
N SER A 29 8.14 -8.91 16.25
CA SER A 29 8.95 -9.19 17.45
C SER A 29 10.39 -8.70 17.30
N SER A 30 11.04 -9.02 16.17
CA SER A 30 12.43 -8.63 15.93
C SER A 30 12.59 -7.11 15.74
N VAL A 31 11.68 -6.47 15.00
CA VAL A 31 11.70 -5.01 14.82
C VAL A 31 11.33 -4.28 16.11
N GLY A 32 10.37 -4.78 16.89
CA GLY A 32 10.03 -4.24 18.20
C GLY A 32 11.21 -4.30 19.18
N ALA A 33 11.92 -5.43 19.23
CA ALA A 33 13.13 -5.58 20.02
C ALA A 33 14.24 -4.61 19.56
N PHE A 34 14.44 -4.46 18.25
CA PHE A 34 15.38 -3.48 17.69
C PHE A 34 15.05 -2.05 18.13
N ILE A 35 13.80 -1.62 18.02
CA ILE A 35 13.37 -0.27 18.44
C ILE A 35 13.71 -0.03 19.92
N ARG A 36 13.36 -0.97 20.80
CA ARG A 36 13.67 -0.86 22.25
C ARG A 36 15.16 -0.75 22.51
N LEU A 37 15.96 -1.63 21.90
CA LEU A 37 17.41 -1.64 22.09
C LEU A 37 18.05 -0.36 21.54
N TYR A 38 17.61 0.11 20.37
CA TYR A 38 18.10 1.35 19.78
C TYR A 38 17.81 2.56 20.68
N LEU A 39 16.57 2.69 21.18
CA LEU A 39 16.22 3.80 22.08
C LEU A 39 17.03 3.77 23.39
N ALA A 40 17.21 2.59 23.99
CA ALA A 40 18.00 2.43 25.21
C ALA A 40 19.48 2.78 24.99
N GLN A 41 20.10 2.24 23.94
CA GLN A 41 21.52 2.45 23.63
C GLN A 41 21.85 3.91 23.27
N ASN A 42 20.87 4.65 22.72
CA ASN A 42 21.05 6.04 22.32
C ASN A 42 20.52 7.04 23.36
N GLY A 43 20.11 6.60 24.55
CA GLY A 43 19.60 7.49 25.60
C GLY A 43 18.30 8.21 25.21
N ARG A 44 17.48 7.59 24.35
CA ARG A 44 16.26 8.17 23.78
C ARG A 44 14.97 7.56 24.31
N THR A 45 15.01 6.83 25.42
CA THR A 45 13.83 6.16 26.00
C THR A 45 12.67 7.10 26.33
N GLY A 46 12.94 8.37 26.63
CA GLY A 46 11.92 9.40 26.83
C GLY A 46 11.52 10.19 25.57
N SER A 47 12.09 9.88 24.40
CA SER A 47 11.72 10.57 23.15
C SER A 47 10.34 10.09 22.65
N PRO A 48 9.47 11.01 22.16
CA PRO A 48 8.28 10.62 21.41
C PRO A 48 8.64 9.69 20.24
N LEU A 49 7.93 8.57 20.14
CA LEU A 49 8.17 7.55 19.12
C LEU A 49 7.12 7.65 18.01
N PHE A 50 7.58 7.74 16.77
CA PHE A 50 6.71 7.74 15.60
C PHE A 50 7.09 6.59 14.67
N LEU A 51 6.07 5.92 14.15
CA LEU A 51 6.22 4.85 13.17
C LEU A 51 5.82 5.37 11.79
N ALA A 52 6.56 4.97 10.76
CA ALA A 52 6.20 5.25 9.38
C ALA A 52 6.41 3.99 8.55
N GLY A 53 5.46 3.69 7.67
CA GLY A 53 5.50 2.48 6.86
C GLY A 53 4.75 2.63 5.54
N GLU A 54 5.36 2.15 4.47
CA GLU A 54 4.77 2.12 3.13
C GLU A 54 4.32 0.71 2.76
N SER A 55 3.17 0.54 2.11
CA SER A 55 2.73 -0.77 1.60
C SER A 55 2.64 -1.81 2.72
N TYR A 56 3.36 -2.93 2.61
CA TYR A 56 3.54 -3.88 3.71
C TYR A 56 4.24 -3.29 4.95
N GLY A 57 5.08 -2.27 4.78
CA GLY A 57 5.58 -1.47 5.89
C GLY A 57 4.46 -0.79 6.67
N GLY A 58 3.34 -0.44 6.02
CA GLY A 58 2.14 0.07 6.68
C GLY A 58 1.45 -0.99 7.55
N PHE A 59 1.35 -2.23 7.04
CA PHE A 59 0.93 -3.40 7.84
C PHE A 59 1.77 -3.53 9.10
N ARG A 60 3.10 -3.56 8.92
CA ARG A 60 4.08 -3.68 10.00
C ARG A 60 3.97 -2.54 11.00
N ALA A 61 3.84 -1.29 10.56
CA ALA A 61 3.75 -0.13 11.44
C ALA A 61 2.47 -0.16 12.30
N ALA A 62 1.34 -0.58 11.73
CA ALA A 62 0.09 -0.76 12.47
C ALA A 62 0.19 -1.89 13.51
N LEU A 63 0.76 -3.04 13.13
CA LEU A 63 0.98 -4.16 14.04
C LEU A 63 1.95 -3.78 15.18
N LEU A 64 3.06 -3.12 14.84
CA LEU A 64 4.06 -2.66 15.81
C LEU A 64 3.46 -1.71 16.84
N ALA A 65 2.41 -0.95 16.52
CA ALA A 65 1.77 -0.08 17.49
C ALA A 65 1.25 -0.85 18.71
N ARG A 66 0.59 -2.00 18.47
CA ARG A 66 0.14 -2.91 19.52
C ARG A 66 1.31 -3.65 20.15
N THR A 67 2.15 -4.29 19.34
CA THR A 67 3.31 -5.08 19.84
C THR A 67 4.22 -4.27 20.75
N LEU A 68 4.49 -3.01 20.40
CA LEU A 68 5.31 -2.14 21.23
C LEU A 68 4.64 -1.85 22.59
N GLN A 69 3.34 -1.59 22.60
CA GLN A 69 2.61 -1.28 23.82
C GLN A 69 2.51 -2.49 24.75
N GLU A 70 2.22 -3.66 24.20
CA GLU A 70 1.89 -4.86 24.99
C GLU A 70 3.12 -5.70 25.35
N ASP A 71 4.05 -5.90 24.40
CA ASP A 71 5.15 -6.84 24.56
C ASP A 71 6.47 -6.16 24.92
N VAL A 72 6.62 -4.88 24.58
CA VAL A 72 7.90 -4.15 24.67
C VAL A 72 7.88 -3.05 25.75
N GLY A 73 6.70 -2.52 26.08
CA GLY A 73 6.53 -1.42 27.05
C GLY A 73 6.81 -0.03 26.47
N LEU A 74 6.60 0.16 25.17
CA LEU A 74 6.73 1.44 24.47
C LEU A 74 5.39 1.83 23.84
N SER A 75 4.93 3.06 24.06
CA SER A 75 3.72 3.58 23.42
C SER A 75 4.08 4.59 22.34
N PRO A 76 3.85 4.28 21.04
CA PRO A 76 4.04 5.25 19.98
C PRO A 76 3.12 6.47 20.16
N SER A 77 3.60 7.64 19.76
CA SER A 77 2.86 8.90 19.75
C SER A 77 2.12 9.12 18.43
N GLY A 78 2.64 8.57 17.32
CA GLY A 78 1.97 8.66 16.01
C GLY A 78 2.43 7.63 14.98
N ILE A 79 1.59 7.42 13.97
CA ILE A 79 1.80 6.48 12.86
C ILE A 79 1.48 7.17 11.54
N VAL A 80 2.43 7.12 10.59
CA VAL A 80 2.27 7.56 9.20
C VAL A 80 2.23 6.35 8.29
N LEU A 81 1.08 6.10 7.67
CA LEU A 81 0.83 4.98 6.78
C LEU A 81 0.77 5.48 5.34
N ILE A 82 1.69 5.02 4.50
CA ILE A 82 1.86 5.48 3.11
C ILE A 82 1.38 4.36 2.19
N SER A 83 0.28 4.56 1.46
CA SER A 83 -0.34 3.53 0.61
C SER A 83 -0.32 2.13 1.26
N PRO A 84 -0.94 1.96 2.46
CA PRO A 84 -0.71 0.79 3.29
C PRO A 84 -1.53 -0.43 2.85
N ALA A 85 -0.93 -1.62 2.96
CA ALA A 85 -1.64 -2.90 2.87
C ALA A 85 -2.15 -3.31 4.27
N LEU A 86 -3.40 -3.00 4.62
CA LEU A 86 -3.91 -3.20 5.99
C LEU A 86 -4.66 -4.52 6.19
N GLU A 87 -5.41 -4.96 5.19
CA GLU A 87 -6.15 -6.22 5.19
C GLU A 87 -5.85 -6.99 3.90
N PHE A 88 -5.15 -8.12 4.02
CA PHE A 88 -4.67 -8.85 2.84
C PHE A 88 -5.79 -9.49 2.02
N MET A 89 -6.99 -9.64 2.59
CA MET A 89 -8.16 -10.04 1.81
C MET A 89 -8.49 -9.04 0.69
N LEU A 90 -8.26 -7.74 0.94
CA LEU A 90 -8.56 -6.69 -0.04
C LEU A 90 -7.39 -6.44 -1.00
N VAL A 91 -6.16 -6.78 -0.59
CA VAL A 91 -4.93 -6.59 -1.38
C VAL A 91 -4.63 -7.80 -2.27
N ARG A 92 -4.95 -9.01 -1.79
CA ARG A 92 -4.80 -10.28 -2.50
C ARG A 92 -6.12 -11.05 -2.45
N PRO A 93 -7.17 -10.53 -3.07
CA PRO A 93 -8.50 -11.14 -3.03
C PRO A 93 -8.50 -12.51 -3.72
N ASP A 94 -9.42 -13.37 -3.28
CA ASP A 94 -9.87 -14.46 -4.13
C ASP A 94 -10.91 -13.95 -5.15
N GLN A 95 -11.17 -14.76 -6.18
CA GLN A 95 -12.10 -14.39 -7.25
C GLN A 95 -13.56 -14.21 -6.80
N PHE A 96 -13.91 -14.65 -5.60
CA PHE A 96 -15.26 -14.59 -5.04
C PHE A 96 -15.47 -13.36 -4.14
N ASP A 97 -14.41 -12.63 -3.78
CA ASP A 97 -14.52 -11.34 -3.10
C ASP A 97 -15.02 -10.26 -4.08
N GLN A 98 -16.31 -9.93 -3.99
CA GLN A 98 -16.91 -8.90 -4.84
C GLN A 98 -16.51 -7.48 -4.41
N LEU A 99 -16.18 -7.29 -3.13
CA LEU A 99 -15.88 -5.98 -2.57
C LEU A 99 -14.56 -5.44 -3.15
N HIS A 100 -13.58 -6.31 -3.37
CA HIS A 100 -12.32 -5.89 -4.00
C HIS A 100 -12.53 -5.14 -5.33
N TRP A 101 -13.36 -5.66 -6.23
CA TRP A 101 -13.62 -5.02 -7.53
C TRP A 101 -14.21 -3.61 -7.35
N ALA A 102 -15.11 -3.44 -6.39
CA ALA A 102 -15.68 -2.14 -6.07
C ALA A 102 -14.64 -1.17 -5.50
N LEU A 103 -13.74 -1.65 -4.64
CA LEU A 103 -12.70 -0.82 -4.03
C LEU A 103 -11.57 -0.43 -5.00
N GLU A 104 -11.33 -1.23 -6.05
CA GLU A 104 -10.32 -0.93 -7.07
C GLU A 104 -10.83 0.06 -8.15
N LEU A 105 -12.12 -0.02 -8.51
CA LEU A 105 -12.72 0.74 -9.62
C LEU A 105 -12.40 2.24 -9.61
N PRO A 106 -12.45 2.98 -8.48
CA PRO A 106 -12.11 4.39 -8.46
C PRO A 106 -10.68 4.70 -8.88
N SER A 107 -9.68 3.86 -8.54
CA SER A 107 -8.30 4.09 -8.99
C SER A 107 -8.13 3.83 -10.50
N LEU A 108 -8.87 2.87 -11.06
CA LEU A 108 -8.92 2.65 -12.51
C LEU A 108 -9.55 3.87 -13.23
N ALA A 109 -10.66 4.38 -12.69
CA ALA A 109 -11.32 5.58 -13.21
C ALA A 109 -10.47 6.84 -13.05
N ALA A 110 -9.74 6.98 -11.93
CA ALA A 110 -8.78 8.05 -11.73
C ALA A 110 -7.74 8.07 -12.83
N THR A 111 -7.20 6.90 -13.21
CA THR A 111 -6.25 6.78 -14.33
C THR A 111 -6.84 7.30 -15.63
N ARG A 112 -8.07 6.90 -15.95
CA ARG A 112 -8.80 7.37 -17.14
C ARG A 112 -9.00 8.88 -17.15
N LEU A 113 -9.48 9.45 -16.05
CA LEU A 113 -9.75 10.87 -15.86
C LEU A 113 -8.48 11.72 -15.92
N LYS A 114 -7.38 11.24 -15.33
CA LYS A 114 -6.05 11.86 -15.43
C LYS A 114 -5.55 11.88 -16.88
N GLY A 115 -5.80 10.82 -17.63
CA GLY A 115 -5.52 10.76 -19.07
C GLY A 115 -6.29 11.80 -19.89
N ASP A 116 -7.48 12.20 -19.44
CA ASP A 116 -8.27 13.31 -20.01
C ASP A 116 -7.84 14.70 -19.50
N GLY A 117 -6.84 14.79 -18.63
CA GLY A 117 -6.39 16.04 -18.04
C GLY A 117 -7.24 16.55 -16.87
N VAL A 118 -8.15 15.74 -16.32
CA VAL A 118 -8.91 16.08 -15.11
C VAL A 118 -7.99 16.05 -13.89
N SER A 119 -8.06 17.06 -13.04
CA SER A 119 -7.22 17.18 -11.84
C SER A 119 -7.88 18.05 -10.77
N GLY A 120 -7.29 18.11 -9.57
CA GLY A 120 -7.76 18.97 -8.49
C GLY A 120 -9.20 18.67 -8.08
N ASP A 121 -9.99 19.71 -7.82
CA ASP A 121 -11.36 19.60 -7.33
C ASP A 121 -12.26 18.83 -8.29
N ALA A 122 -12.11 19.08 -9.60
CA ALA A 122 -12.86 18.37 -10.64
C ALA A 122 -12.58 16.86 -10.65
N LEU A 123 -11.36 16.43 -10.31
CA LEU A 123 -11.06 15.01 -10.16
C LEU A 123 -11.76 14.43 -8.93
N ARG A 124 -11.73 15.15 -7.80
CA ARG A 124 -12.37 14.71 -6.55
C ARG A 124 -13.88 14.57 -6.70
N ASP A 125 -14.53 15.54 -7.33
CA ASP A 125 -15.98 15.53 -7.53
C ASP A 125 -16.41 14.36 -8.42
N ARG A 126 -15.71 14.14 -9.53
CA ARG A 126 -15.98 12.99 -10.40
C ARG A 126 -15.70 11.66 -9.73
N LEU A 127 -14.62 11.56 -8.95
CA LEU A 127 -14.33 10.33 -8.20
C LEU A 127 -15.35 10.06 -7.10
N ALA A 128 -15.95 11.09 -6.48
CA ALA A 128 -17.04 10.88 -5.53
C ALA A 128 -18.25 10.19 -6.18
N GLU A 129 -18.60 10.55 -7.42
CA GLU A 129 -19.63 9.84 -8.18
C GLU A 129 -19.24 8.39 -8.49
N VAL A 130 -17.97 8.14 -8.82
CA VAL A 130 -17.45 6.78 -9.04
C VAL A 130 -17.47 5.95 -7.77
N GLU A 131 -17.05 6.52 -6.64
CA GLU A 131 -17.08 5.86 -5.32
C GLU A 131 -18.51 5.48 -4.94
N HIS A 132 -19.48 6.37 -5.17
CA HIS A 132 -20.90 6.09 -4.92
C HIS A 132 -21.42 4.93 -5.79
N TYR A 133 -21.12 4.96 -7.10
CA TYR A 133 -21.48 3.87 -8.01
C TYR A 133 -20.82 2.54 -7.60
N ALA A 134 -19.54 2.58 -7.27
CA ALA A 134 -18.74 1.40 -6.94
C ALA A 134 -19.28 0.65 -5.72
N LEU A 135 -19.58 1.37 -4.63
CA LEU A 135 -20.10 0.79 -3.39
C LEU A 135 -21.63 0.58 -3.40
N GLY A 136 -22.34 1.12 -4.39
CA GLY A 136 -23.78 0.99 -4.56
C GLY A 136 -24.15 0.02 -5.69
N ASP A 137 -24.54 0.59 -6.83
CA ASP A 137 -25.07 -0.13 -7.99
C ASP A 137 -24.11 -1.20 -8.53
N TYR A 138 -22.80 -0.92 -8.53
CA TYR A 138 -21.81 -1.88 -9.03
C TYR A 138 -21.73 -3.11 -8.12
N LEU A 139 -21.56 -2.93 -6.82
CA LEU A 139 -21.53 -4.05 -5.87
C LEU A 139 -22.86 -4.83 -5.88
N THR A 140 -23.98 -4.13 -6.00
CA THR A 140 -25.31 -4.74 -6.18
C THR A 140 -25.37 -5.60 -7.44
N ALA A 141 -24.85 -5.09 -8.56
CA ALA A 141 -24.75 -5.85 -9.81
C ALA A 141 -23.85 -7.08 -9.64
N LEU A 142 -22.65 -6.94 -9.06
CA LEU A 142 -21.73 -8.07 -8.84
C LEU A 142 -22.35 -9.19 -8.00
N ASN A 143 -23.17 -8.85 -7.00
CA ASN A 143 -23.88 -9.79 -6.14
C ASN A 143 -25.03 -10.53 -6.87
N SER A 144 -25.47 -10.06 -8.05
CA SER A 144 -26.49 -10.75 -8.85
C SER A 144 -25.98 -11.99 -9.61
N GLY A 145 -24.68 -12.30 -9.48
CA GLY A 145 -24.02 -13.43 -10.14
C GLY A 145 -23.04 -12.98 -11.23
N LEU A 146 -22.14 -13.89 -11.64
CA LEU A 146 -21.04 -13.57 -12.57
C LEU A 146 -21.57 -12.99 -13.90
N GLU A 147 -22.41 -13.74 -14.61
CA GLU A 147 -22.91 -13.33 -15.92
C GLU A 147 -23.93 -12.18 -15.85
N GLN A 148 -24.91 -12.28 -14.95
CA GLN A 148 -25.96 -11.27 -14.83
C GLN A 148 -25.37 -9.94 -14.35
N GLY A 149 -24.51 -9.96 -13.34
CA GLY A 149 -23.79 -8.77 -12.87
C GLY A 149 -22.91 -8.17 -13.95
N GLY A 150 -22.20 -9.01 -14.72
CA GLY A 150 -21.43 -8.57 -15.87
C GLY A 150 -22.29 -7.84 -16.90
N LYS A 151 -23.47 -8.37 -17.25
CA LYS A 151 -24.41 -7.71 -18.17
C LYS A 151 -24.90 -6.36 -17.64
N LEU A 152 -25.20 -6.26 -16.34
CA LEU A 152 -25.69 -5.03 -15.72
C LEU A 152 -24.62 -3.94 -15.60
N ALA A 153 -23.37 -4.31 -15.32
CA ALA A 153 -22.31 -3.36 -14.99
C ALA A 153 -21.37 -2.98 -16.15
N SER A 154 -21.23 -3.83 -17.18
CA SER A 154 -20.15 -3.67 -18.18
C SER A 154 -20.17 -2.33 -18.90
N GLY A 155 -21.35 -1.80 -19.22
CA GLY A 155 -21.48 -0.50 -19.90
C GLY A 155 -20.87 0.64 -19.07
N ARG A 156 -21.27 0.73 -17.79
CA ARG A 156 -20.78 1.77 -16.90
C ARG A 156 -19.30 1.58 -16.54
N VAL A 157 -18.85 0.34 -16.32
CA VAL A 157 -17.42 0.07 -16.08
C VAL A 157 -16.56 0.44 -17.30
N SER A 158 -17.02 0.17 -18.52
CA SER A 158 -16.32 0.60 -19.75
C SER A 158 -16.22 2.11 -19.85
N GLU A 159 -17.29 2.85 -19.55
CA GLU A 159 -17.28 4.32 -19.52
C GLU A 159 -16.29 4.86 -18.48
N LEU A 160 -16.33 4.34 -17.25
CA LEU A 160 -15.50 4.81 -16.15
C LEU A 160 -14.01 4.52 -16.34
N THR A 161 -13.67 3.34 -16.89
CA THR A 161 -12.29 2.90 -17.09
C THR A 161 -11.71 3.29 -18.45
N GLY A 162 -12.57 3.62 -19.43
CA GLY A 162 -12.22 3.81 -20.83
C GLY A 162 -11.73 2.56 -21.56
N LEU A 163 -11.87 1.38 -20.97
CA LEU A 163 -11.59 0.12 -21.66
C LEU A 163 -12.67 -0.19 -22.70
N PRO A 164 -12.33 -0.88 -23.82
CA PRO A 164 -13.32 -1.32 -24.80
C PRO A 164 -14.43 -2.16 -24.16
N LEU A 165 -15.69 -1.92 -24.57
CA LEU A 165 -16.84 -2.59 -23.97
C LEU A 165 -16.76 -4.11 -24.11
N GLU A 166 -16.29 -4.63 -25.25
CA GLU A 166 -16.17 -6.08 -25.46
C GLU A 166 -15.17 -6.71 -24.49
N LEU A 167 -14.10 -5.98 -24.15
CA LEU A 167 -13.10 -6.42 -23.18
C LEU A 167 -13.73 -6.49 -21.77
N VAL A 168 -14.50 -5.46 -21.39
CA VAL A 168 -15.17 -5.41 -20.09
C VAL A 168 -16.23 -6.51 -19.97
N GLN A 169 -17.02 -6.74 -21.02
CA GLN A 169 -18.02 -7.79 -21.08
C GLN A 169 -17.41 -9.19 -20.96
N ARG A 170 -16.29 -9.45 -21.66
CA ARG A 170 -15.58 -10.73 -21.59
C ARG A 170 -15.08 -11.04 -20.17
N ASN A 171 -14.82 -10.02 -19.37
CA ASN A 171 -14.40 -10.15 -17.98
C ASN A 171 -15.54 -9.91 -16.98
N PHE A 172 -16.80 -9.94 -17.44
CA PHE A 172 -17.98 -9.80 -16.57
C PHE A 172 -17.93 -8.54 -15.69
N ALA A 173 -17.49 -7.43 -16.27
CA ALA A 173 -17.29 -6.15 -15.59
C ALA A 173 -16.28 -6.17 -14.42
N ARG A 174 -15.50 -7.24 -14.23
CA ARG A 174 -14.45 -7.36 -13.22
C ARG A 174 -13.10 -7.19 -13.91
N ILE A 175 -12.38 -6.11 -13.62
CA ILE A 175 -11.15 -5.76 -14.35
C ILE A 175 -9.95 -6.00 -13.44
N PRO A 176 -9.17 -7.07 -13.64
CA PRO A 176 -7.93 -7.26 -12.89
C PRO A 176 -6.93 -6.15 -13.16
N THR A 177 -6.19 -5.73 -12.14
CA THR A 177 -5.09 -4.75 -12.21
C THR A 177 -4.18 -4.98 -13.41
N GLY A 178 -3.66 -6.21 -13.57
CA GLY A 178 -2.74 -6.55 -14.66
C GLY A 178 -3.39 -6.51 -16.04
N LEU A 179 -4.70 -6.76 -16.14
CA LEU A 179 -5.44 -6.59 -17.39
C LEU A 179 -5.56 -5.10 -17.74
N PHE A 180 -5.93 -4.26 -16.77
CA PHE A 180 -6.01 -2.82 -16.99
C PHE A 180 -4.66 -2.23 -17.40
N ALA A 181 -3.58 -2.59 -16.68
CA ALA A 181 -2.23 -2.15 -16.97
C ALA A 181 -1.78 -2.52 -18.39
N LYS A 182 -2.16 -3.70 -18.87
CA LYS A 182 -1.85 -4.19 -20.23
C LYS A 182 -2.70 -3.52 -21.31
N GLU A 183 -3.97 -3.31 -21.06
CA GLU A 183 -4.94 -2.97 -22.12
C GLU A 183 -5.18 -1.46 -22.28
N PHE A 184 -5.08 -0.67 -21.20
CA PHE A 184 -5.46 0.75 -21.21
C PHE A 184 -4.71 1.59 -22.25
N GLN A 185 -3.41 1.35 -22.48
CA GLN A 185 -2.60 2.03 -23.51
C GLN A 185 -2.14 1.11 -24.64
N ARG A 186 -2.80 -0.04 -24.84
CA ARG A 186 -2.44 -1.05 -25.85
C ARG A 186 -2.36 -0.47 -27.26
N ALA A 187 -3.29 0.43 -27.62
CA ALA A 187 -3.31 1.09 -28.93
C ALA A 187 -2.04 1.94 -29.21
N THR A 188 -1.36 2.40 -28.16
CA THR A 188 -0.10 3.16 -28.26
C THR A 188 1.13 2.29 -28.00
N GLY A 189 0.97 0.97 -27.88
CA GLY A 189 2.05 0.02 -27.63
C GLY A 189 2.67 0.15 -26.24
N LYS A 190 1.90 0.59 -25.24
CA LYS A 190 2.39 0.80 -23.87
C LYS A 190 1.67 -0.08 -22.85
N VAL A 191 2.42 -0.48 -21.83
CA VAL A 191 1.92 -1.05 -20.57
C VAL A 191 2.12 -0.04 -19.44
N LEU A 192 1.17 0.02 -18.51
CA LEU A 192 1.21 0.89 -17.33
C LEU A 192 1.84 0.20 -16.12
N SER A 193 2.27 0.98 -15.13
CA SER A 193 2.63 0.46 -13.81
C SER A 193 1.40 0.41 -12.90
N PRO A 194 1.15 -0.70 -12.17
CA PRO A 194 0.20 -0.69 -11.05
C PRO A 194 0.62 0.24 -9.90
N TYR A 195 1.92 0.57 -9.75
CA TYR A 195 2.39 1.48 -8.71
C TYR A 195 2.07 2.95 -9.02
N ASP A 196 1.89 3.33 -10.28
CA ASP A 196 1.27 4.59 -10.69
C ASP A 196 0.79 4.43 -12.12
N ALA A 197 -0.52 4.22 -12.27
CA ALA A 197 -1.12 3.92 -13.57
C ALA A 197 -1.11 5.11 -14.56
N THR A 198 -0.54 6.26 -14.18
CA THR A 198 -0.20 7.35 -15.12
C THR A 198 1.16 7.16 -15.80
N ILE A 199 1.97 6.21 -15.34
CA ILE A 199 3.32 5.95 -15.83
C ILE A 199 3.31 4.66 -16.65
N GLY A 200 3.81 4.74 -17.88
CA GLY A 200 3.89 3.58 -18.78
C GLY A 200 5.25 3.43 -19.46
N THR A 201 5.46 2.27 -20.08
CA THR A 201 6.62 1.94 -20.91
C THR A 201 6.20 1.15 -22.14
N ALA A 202 7.10 1.03 -23.12
CA ALA A 202 6.87 0.20 -24.28
C ALA A 202 6.58 -1.25 -23.87
N ASP A 203 5.54 -1.82 -24.47
CA ASP A 203 5.18 -3.23 -24.30
C ASP A 203 6.14 -4.13 -25.08
N ILE A 204 6.93 -4.92 -24.36
CA ILE A 204 7.90 -5.85 -24.95
C ILE A 204 7.26 -7.16 -25.42
N ALA A 205 5.99 -7.39 -25.10
CA ALA A 205 5.26 -8.60 -25.46
C ALA A 205 3.82 -8.25 -25.92
N PRO A 206 3.64 -7.45 -26.99
CA PRO A 206 2.32 -7.00 -27.44
C PRO A 206 1.38 -8.14 -27.88
N GLN A 207 1.94 -9.27 -28.31
CA GLN A 207 1.20 -10.49 -28.65
C GLN A 207 0.66 -11.23 -27.42
N SER A 208 1.24 -11.00 -26.25
CA SER A 208 0.83 -11.65 -25.01
C SER A 208 -0.43 -10.98 -24.45
N PRO A 209 -1.41 -11.74 -23.94
CA PRO A 209 -2.51 -11.20 -23.16
C PRO A 209 -2.10 -10.88 -21.71
N ARG A 210 -0.92 -11.34 -21.28
CA ARG A 210 -0.38 -11.06 -19.95
C ARG A 210 0.50 -9.83 -19.98
N ASP A 211 0.44 -9.05 -18.92
CA ASP A 211 1.51 -8.13 -18.58
C ASP A 211 2.77 -8.94 -18.25
N ALA A 212 3.76 -8.79 -19.12
CA ALA A 212 4.97 -9.59 -19.13
C ALA A 212 6.10 -8.66 -19.57
N GLY A 213 6.63 -7.92 -18.61
CA GLY A 213 7.63 -6.90 -18.84
C GLY A 213 8.06 -6.22 -17.55
N PRO A 214 9.06 -5.33 -17.64
CA PRO A 214 9.50 -4.56 -16.48
C PRO A 214 8.45 -3.53 -16.09
N ASP A 215 8.23 -3.38 -14.79
CA ASP A 215 7.39 -2.32 -14.25
C ASP A 215 8.08 -0.95 -14.38
N PRO A 216 7.44 0.06 -15.01
CA PRO A 216 8.10 1.33 -15.31
C PRO A 216 8.29 2.27 -14.12
N VAL A 217 7.86 1.88 -12.92
CA VAL A 217 8.03 2.64 -11.68
C VAL A 217 9.01 1.90 -10.75
N LEU A 218 8.70 0.67 -10.36
CA LEU A 218 9.49 -0.15 -9.46
C LEU A 218 10.82 -0.57 -10.10
N ASP A 219 10.80 -1.23 -11.26
CA ASP A 219 12.04 -1.76 -11.87
C ASP A 219 12.96 -0.64 -12.36
N ARG A 220 12.42 0.55 -12.65
CA ARG A 220 13.23 1.75 -12.93
C ARG A 220 13.82 2.39 -11.68
N SER A 221 13.09 2.40 -10.57
CA SER A 221 13.54 3.06 -9.33
C SER A 221 14.53 2.22 -8.53
N VAL A 222 14.36 0.90 -8.49
CA VAL A 222 15.21 -0.04 -7.74
C VAL A 222 16.71 0.17 -7.99
N PRO A 223 17.24 0.16 -9.23
CA PRO A 223 18.68 0.31 -9.45
C PRO A 223 19.21 1.69 -9.08
N VAL A 224 18.42 2.75 -9.31
CA VAL A 224 18.80 4.13 -9.01
C VAL A 224 18.84 4.36 -7.49
N LEU A 225 17.79 3.95 -6.78
CA LEU A 225 17.71 4.08 -5.32
C LEU A 225 18.74 3.20 -4.61
N THR A 226 18.95 1.97 -5.10
CA THR A 226 19.99 1.08 -4.58
C THR A 226 21.37 1.73 -4.70
N SER A 227 21.72 2.24 -5.88
CA SER A 227 23.04 2.85 -6.11
C SER A 227 23.24 4.10 -5.25
N ALA A 228 22.21 4.94 -5.14
CA ALA A 228 22.26 6.14 -4.30
C ALA A 228 22.42 5.81 -2.81
N PHE A 229 21.65 4.83 -2.30
CA PHE A 229 21.74 4.42 -0.91
C PHE A 229 23.09 3.76 -0.58
N VAL A 230 23.59 2.87 -1.45
CA VAL A 230 24.89 2.22 -1.27
C VAL A 230 26.03 3.26 -1.26
N ALA A 231 25.98 4.26 -2.14
CA ALA A 231 26.95 5.36 -2.14
C ALA A 231 26.88 6.17 -0.85
N TYR A 232 25.68 6.57 -0.42
CA TYR A 232 25.47 7.29 0.83
C TYR A 232 26.04 6.52 2.05
N VAL A 233 25.69 5.25 2.19
CA VAL A 233 26.15 4.42 3.32
C VAL A 233 27.67 4.22 3.29
N ARG A 234 28.26 4.01 2.11
CA ARG A 234 29.69 3.79 1.94
C ARG A 234 30.52 5.04 2.18
N ASP A 235 30.12 6.15 1.57
CA ASP A 235 30.96 7.34 1.43
C ASP A 235 30.63 8.42 2.47
N GLU A 236 29.37 8.54 2.91
CA GLU A 236 28.97 9.51 3.93
C GLU A 236 28.91 8.87 5.33
N LEU A 237 28.28 7.70 5.47
CA LEU A 237 28.20 6.99 6.75
C LEU A 237 29.43 6.13 7.06
N ASN A 238 30.39 6.03 6.13
CA ASN A 238 31.63 5.26 6.25
C ASN A 238 31.46 3.77 6.57
N TYR A 239 30.30 3.18 6.25
CA TYR A 239 30.07 1.75 6.40
C TYR A 239 30.47 1.01 5.11
N ARG A 240 31.66 0.39 5.15
CA ARG A 240 32.23 -0.36 4.03
C ARG A 240 32.07 -1.86 4.28
N THR A 241 31.43 -2.54 3.34
CA THR A 241 31.19 -3.98 3.39
C THR A 241 31.19 -4.59 1.99
N ASP A 242 31.52 -5.87 1.89
CA ASP A 242 31.41 -6.66 0.66
C ASP A 242 30.03 -7.34 0.55
N ILE A 243 29.17 -7.19 1.56
CA ILE A 243 27.80 -7.70 1.54
C ILE A 243 26.99 -6.94 0.48
N SER A 244 26.30 -7.65 -0.40
CA SER A 244 25.40 -7.03 -1.37
C SER A 244 24.14 -6.46 -0.70
N TYR A 245 23.79 -5.22 -1.03
CA TYR A 245 22.55 -4.60 -0.56
C TYR A 245 21.33 -5.20 -1.28
N ARG A 246 20.31 -5.62 -0.53
CA ARG A 246 19.08 -6.23 -1.05
C ARG A 246 17.89 -5.28 -0.88
N LEU A 247 17.71 -4.31 -1.79
CA LEU A 247 16.59 -3.36 -1.70
C LEU A 247 15.23 -4.10 -1.68
N LEU A 248 15.06 -5.07 -2.58
CA LEU A 248 13.94 -6.01 -2.58
C LEU A 248 14.50 -7.43 -2.55
N ASN A 249 13.91 -8.30 -1.71
CA ASN A 249 14.31 -9.69 -1.61
C ASN A 249 13.15 -10.63 -1.95
N GLY A 250 13.13 -11.14 -3.18
CA GLY A 250 12.09 -12.06 -3.65
C GLY A 250 12.07 -13.41 -2.94
N GLU A 251 13.16 -13.82 -2.30
CA GLU A 251 13.17 -15.04 -1.47
C GLU A 251 12.34 -14.85 -0.20
N VAL A 252 12.48 -13.70 0.47
CA VAL A 252 11.64 -13.32 1.61
C VAL A 252 10.19 -13.26 1.17
N THR A 253 9.89 -12.60 0.04
CA THR A 253 8.52 -12.47 -0.47
C THR A 253 7.87 -13.83 -0.76
N ARG A 254 8.61 -14.79 -1.33
CA ARG A 254 8.08 -16.12 -1.67
C ARG A 254 7.83 -17.01 -0.47
N ASN A 255 8.62 -16.84 0.58
CA ASN A 255 8.58 -17.68 1.78
C ASN A 255 7.95 -16.98 2.99
N TRP A 256 7.32 -15.81 2.77
CA TRP A 256 6.70 -15.06 3.86
C TRP A 256 5.49 -15.79 4.42
N ASP A 257 5.53 -16.06 5.72
CA ASP A 257 4.42 -16.65 6.45
C ASP A 257 3.50 -15.56 7.02
N TYR A 258 2.29 -15.50 6.47
CA TYR A 258 1.25 -14.57 6.91
C TYR A 258 0.51 -15.05 8.18
N GLY A 259 0.90 -16.20 8.76
CA GLY A 259 0.30 -16.76 9.97
C GLY A 259 -1.05 -17.44 9.74
N THR A 260 -1.43 -17.64 8.47
CA THR A 260 -2.74 -18.17 8.06
C THR A 260 -2.66 -19.66 7.76
N SER A 261 -2.08 -20.45 8.67
CA SER A 261 -1.93 -21.91 8.53
C SER A 261 -3.28 -22.65 8.61
N GLY A 262 -4.28 -22.26 7.81
CA GLY A 262 -5.49 -23.04 7.61
C GLY A 262 -6.70 -22.29 7.04
N GLN A 263 -7.03 -21.09 7.52
CA GLN A 263 -8.27 -20.37 7.13
C GLN A 263 -8.13 -18.86 7.40
N GLY A 264 -8.11 -18.02 6.36
CA GLY A 264 -8.22 -16.56 6.47
C GLY A 264 -7.05 -15.78 5.86
N TYR A 265 -7.17 -14.45 5.88
CA TYR A 265 -6.16 -13.50 5.41
C TYR A 265 -5.53 -12.76 6.60
N ALA A 266 -4.28 -12.33 6.48
CA ALA A 266 -3.65 -11.48 7.49
C ALA A 266 -4.25 -10.06 7.49
N GLY A 267 -4.48 -9.51 8.68
CA GLY A 267 -5.09 -8.21 8.88
C GLY A 267 -4.55 -7.52 10.13
N VAL A 268 -4.52 -6.19 10.15
CA VAL A 268 -3.98 -5.37 11.26
C VAL A 268 -4.93 -4.28 11.75
N MET A 269 -6.15 -4.19 11.21
CA MET A 269 -7.10 -3.15 11.64
C MET A 269 -7.51 -3.31 13.10
N ASN A 270 -7.63 -4.55 13.58
CA ASN A 270 -7.91 -4.84 14.99
C ASN A 270 -6.74 -4.46 15.90
N ASP A 271 -5.50 -4.70 15.46
CA ASP A 271 -4.29 -4.32 16.21
C ASP A 271 -4.18 -2.80 16.33
N LEU A 272 -4.47 -2.08 15.24
CA LEU A 272 -4.51 -0.61 15.24
C LEU A 272 -5.59 -0.08 16.19
N GLN A 273 -6.80 -0.66 16.18
CA GLN A 273 -7.87 -0.28 17.11
C GLN A 273 -7.48 -0.53 18.57
N ARG A 274 -6.87 -1.68 18.85
CA ARG A 274 -6.39 -2.02 20.20
C ARG A 274 -5.35 -1.01 20.66
N ALA A 275 -4.38 -0.68 19.80
CA ALA A 275 -3.37 0.31 20.12
C ALA A 275 -3.94 1.72 20.40
N ARG A 276 -4.94 2.13 19.61
CA ARG A 276 -5.69 3.38 19.81
C ARG A 276 -6.52 3.38 21.09
N SER A 277 -7.08 2.24 21.51
CA SER A 277 -7.81 2.16 22.77
C SER A 277 -6.89 2.28 24.00
N LEU A 278 -5.65 1.79 23.90
CA LEU A 278 -4.65 1.89 24.97
C LEU A 278 -3.98 3.28 24.99
N ASN A 279 -3.87 3.92 23.83
CA ASN A 279 -3.39 5.29 23.69
C ASN A 279 -4.36 6.13 22.84
N PRO A 280 -5.40 6.74 23.45
CA PRO A 280 -6.33 7.61 22.73
C PRO A 280 -5.66 8.83 22.07
N ALA A 281 -4.49 9.25 22.56
CA ALA A 281 -3.71 10.35 21.98
C ALA A 281 -2.89 9.95 20.74
N LEU A 282 -2.82 8.66 20.40
CA LEU A 282 -2.11 8.12 19.24
C LEU A 282 -2.67 8.74 17.95
N GLY A 283 -1.86 9.57 17.29
CA GLY A 283 -2.23 10.13 16.00
C GLY A 283 -1.96 9.15 14.86
N VAL A 284 -2.92 8.95 13.96
CA VAL A 284 -2.76 8.06 12.81
C VAL A 284 -3.12 8.82 11.55
N VAL A 285 -2.21 8.84 10.58
CA VAL A 285 -2.47 9.39 9.25
C VAL A 285 -2.21 8.35 8.17
N ILE A 286 -3.13 8.26 7.22
CA ILE A 286 -3.02 7.45 6.01
C ILE A 286 -2.93 8.40 4.82
N VAL A 287 -1.95 8.20 3.95
CA VAL A 287 -1.83 8.95 2.69
C VAL A 287 -1.78 7.95 1.54
N ASN A 288 -2.73 8.03 0.60
CA ASN A 288 -2.77 7.21 -0.61
C ASN A 288 -2.64 8.08 -1.87
N GLY A 289 -2.20 7.46 -2.97
CA GLY A 289 -2.30 8.05 -4.31
C GLY A 289 -3.59 7.66 -5.03
N TYR A 290 -4.16 8.59 -5.82
CA TYR A 290 -5.35 8.32 -6.64
C TYR A 290 -5.14 7.21 -7.69
N THR A 291 -3.94 7.08 -8.24
CA THR A 291 -3.63 6.12 -9.33
C THR A 291 -2.81 4.93 -8.86
N ASP A 292 -2.83 4.68 -7.55
CA ASP A 292 -2.30 3.48 -6.93
C ASP A 292 -3.28 2.31 -7.16
N LEU A 293 -2.80 1.29 -7.88
CA LEU A 293 -3.54 0.05 -8.10
C LEU A 293 -3.03 -1.11 -7.24
N VAL A 294 -1.91 -0.92 -6.52
CA VAL A 294 -1.36 -1.94 -5.59
C VAL A 294 -2.13 -1.92 -4.28
N THR A 295 -2.43 -0.73 -3.77
CA THR A 295 -3.26 -0.52 -2.58
C THR A 295 -4.26 0.62 -2.84
N PRO A 296 -5.37 0.34 -3.56
CA PRO A 296 -6.33 1.37 -3.93
C PRO A 296 -6.84 2.18 -2.74
N TYR A 297 -6.91 3.51 -2.89
CA TYR A 297 -7.22 4.41 -1.78
C TYR A 297 -8.60 4.16 -1.15
N LEU A 298 -9.57 3.69 -1.95
CA LEU A 298 -10.91 3.43 -1.45
C LEU A 298 -10.92 2.25 -0.47
N ALA A 299 -9.98 1.30 -0.59
CA ALA A 299 -9.83 0.22 0.40
C ALA A 299 -9.45 0.77 1.79
N SER A 300 -8.50 1.71 1.87
CA SER A 300 -8.15 2.37 3.13
C SER A 300 -9.33 3.16 3.72
N ARG A 301 -10.07 3.90 2.88
CA ARG A 301 -11.29 4.62 3.32
C ARG A 301 -12.36 3.67 3.84
N TYR A 302 -12.62 2.60 3.11
CA TYR A 302 -13.59 1.59 3.47
C TYR A 302 -13.25 0.98 4.84
N LEU A 303 -12.01 0.53 5.03
CA LEU A 303 -11.56 -0.08 6.28
C LEU A 303 -11.68 0.86 7.48
N VAL A 304 -11.27 2.12 7.34
CA VAL A 304 -11.42 3.12 8.41
C VAL A 304 -12.89 3.34 8.76
N ASN A 305 -13.77 3.36 7.76
CA ASN A 305 -15.21 3.52 7.96
C ASN A 305 -15.90 2.29 8.60
N GLN A 306 -15.25 1.12 8.64
CA GLN A 306 -15.75 -0.06 9.35
C GLN A 306 -15.36 -0.07 10.84
N LEU A 307 -14.47 0.83 11.27
CA LEU A 307 -14.03 0.86 12.67
C LEU A 307 -15.09 1.51 13.57
N PRO A 308 -15.36 0.93 14.75
CA PRO A 308 -16.16 1.62 15.74
C PRO A 308 -15.41 2.88 16.22
N SER A 309 -16.16 3.95 16.44
CA SER A 309 -15.63 5.15 17.11
C SER A 309 -15.16 4.78 18.52
N LEU A 310 -13.96 5.20 18.88
CA LEU A 310 -13.44 5.08 20.23
C LEU A 310 -13.57 6.45 20.90
N SER A 311 -14.25 6.51 22.05
CA SER A 311 -14.33 7.72 22.86
C SER A 311 -12.93 8.23 23.17
N ASP A 312 -12.74 9.56 23.10
CA ASP A 312 -11.48 10.26 23.41
C ASP A 312 -10.29 9.95 22.49
N ALA A 313 -10.41 8.98 21.57
CA ALA A 313 -9.35 8.66 20.63
C ALA A 313 -9.33 9.67 19.47
N LYS A 314 -8.14 10.15 19.10
CA LYS A 314 -7.95 10.95 17.89
C LYS A 314 -8.46 10.16 16.67
N PRO A 315 -9.19 10.80 15.73
CA PRO A 315 -9.63 10.14 14.51
C PRO A 315 -8.43 9.74 13.65
N ILE A 316 -8.60 8.69 12.84
CA ILE A 316 -7.65 8.36 11.78
C ILE A 316 -7.85 9.39 10.66
N ARG A 317 -6.82 10.18 10.36
CA ARG A 317 -6.82 11.08 9.21
C ARG A 317 -6.48 10.28 7.95
N LEU A 318 -7.22 10.50 6.87
CA LEU A 318 -6.96 9.88 5.59
C LEU A 318 -6.94 10.94 4.49
N ASP A 319 -5.81 11.05 3.82
CA ASP A 319 -5.60 11.97 2.69
C ASP A 319 -5.38 11.16 1.42
N VAL A 320 -5.97 11.61 0.31
CA VAL A 320 -5.73 11.04 -1.01
C VAL A 320 -5.19 12.15 -1.91
N VAL A 321 -4.05 11.89 -2.53
CA VAL A 321 -3.27 12.90 -3.26
C VAL A 321 -2.95 12.45 -4.67
N GLU A 322 -2.45 13.38 -5.47
CA GLU A 322 -1.98 13.12 -6.83
C GLU A 322 -0.80 12.14 -6.87
N GLY A 323 -0.85 11.18 -7.80
CA GLY A 323 0.14 10.13 -7.99
C GLY A 323 -0.35 8.74 -7.59
N GLY A 324 0.54 7.76 -7.68
CA GLY A 324 0.26 6.39 -7.26
C GLY A 324 0.82 6.02 -5.89
N HIS A 325 1.25 4.77 -5.73
CA HIS A 325 1.74 4.13 -4.51
C HIS A 325 2.86 4.92 -3.80
N MET A 326 3.82 5.40 -4.59
CA MET A 326 4.92 6.25 -4.12
C MET A 326 4.67 7.72 -4.49
N MET A 327 3.50 8.26 -4.09
CA MET A 327 3.08 9.64 -4.43
C MET A 327 4.14 10.71 -4.12
N TYR A 328 4.98 10.47 -3.11
CA TYR A 328 6.08 11.35 -2.69
C TYR A 328 7.23 11.46 -3.71
N LEU A 329 7.29 10.62 -4.74
CA LEU A 329 8.22 10.82 -5.85
C LEU A 329 7.88 12.09 -6.63
N ARG A 330 6.63 12.56 -6.57
CA ARG A 330 6.16 13.83 -7.15
C ARG A 330 6.31 14.96 -6.12
N PRO A 331 6.68 16.19 -6.53
CA PRO A 331 6.88 17.30 -5.59
C PRO A 331 5.66 17.60 -4.70
N ASP A 332 4.46 17.59 -5.27
CA ASP A 332 3.25 17.94 -4.53
C ASP A 332 2.81 16.81 -3.59
N GLY A 333 2.89 15.55 -4.03
CA GLY A 333 2.66 14.39 -3.15
C GLY A 333 3.66 14.35 -1.99
N ARG A 334 4.92 14.73 -2.22
CA ARG A 334 5.94 14.82 -1.15
C ARG A 334 5.61 15.92 -0.14
N ARG A 335 5.14 17.06 -0.63
CA ARG A 335 4.73 18.18 0.21
C ARG A 335 3.53 17.81 1.07
N ALA A 336 2.50 17.22 0.45
CA ALA A 336 1.32 16.74 1.16
C ALA A 336 1.65 15.69 2.23
N LEU A 337 2.48 14.69 1.90
CA LEU A 337 2.94 13.70 2.88
C LEU A 337 3.71 14.35 4.04
N LYS A 338 4.61 15.30 3.73
CA LYS A 338 5.34 16.04 4.75
C LYS A 338 4.41 16.84 5.65
N ASP A 339 3.42 17.52 5.10
CA ASP A 339 2.49 18.36 5.87
C ASP A 339 1.62 17.48 6.78
N ALA A 340 1.05 16.40 6.24
CA ALA A 340 0.28 15.40 7.00
C ALA A 340 1.10 14.78 8.15
N ALA A 341 2.36 14.42 7.90
CA ALA A 341 3.25 13.90 8.94
C ALA A 341 3.63 14.99 9.96
N SER A 342 3.88 16.23 9.53
CA SER A 342 4.28 17.35 10.39
C SER A 342 3.23 17.69 11.45
N GLU A 343 1.95 17.60 11.09
CA GLU A 343 0.86 17.84 12.04
C GLU A 343 0.85 16.82 13.20
N LEU A 344 1.18 15.55 12.92
CA LEU A 344 1.33 14.54 13.98
C LEU A 344 2.45 14.90 14.96
N TYR A 345 3.58 15.41 14.45
CA TYR A 345 4.71 15.81 15.28
C TYR A 345 4.42 17.07 16.10
N GLN A 346 3.71 18.06 15.54
CA GLN A 346 3.39 19.30 16.26
C GLN A 346 2.40 19.08 17.38
N ALA A 347 1.43 18.16 17.22
CA ALA A 347 0.44 17.82 18.24
C ALA A 347 0.99 17.03 19.45
N THR A 348 2.32 16.84 19.53
CA THR A 348 3.02 16.15 20.64
C THR A 348 4.06 17.03 21.34
N GLN A 349 4.20 18.29 20.91
CA GLN A 349 4.93 19.33 21.65
C GLN A 349 4.00 20.06 22.61
#